data_AF-A0A2A9MB07-F1
#
_entry.id   AF-A0A2A9MB07-F1
#
_cell.length_a   1.000
_cell.length_b   1.000
_cell.length_c   1.000
_cell.angle_alpha   90.00
_cell.angle_beta   90.00
_cell.angle_gamma   90.00
#
_symmetry.space_group_name_H-M   'P 1'
#
loop_
_entity.id
_entity.type
_entity.pdbx_description
1 polymer ?
#
loop_
_entity_poly.entity_id
_entity_poly.type
_entity_poly.pdbx_seq_one_letter_code
_entity_poly.pdbx_strand_id
1 'polypeptide(L)'
;MGVTGIMGLCALMMARLTNMFSNYSLSDFMSIGKWADRLGCLVKWLPWLVAVCAIGWIVINAVNISWILIDPKSWCARRWADKGIAAVVNCRTWYRGDAPCIEPQEKTNMANKVASCNDGDFLEANHFFLFTPKDGEKCSFKTIEICRAFKQKYTSFGNGGDINWGKEPLDKCLGTEAETLGADNFLVTTDENSDLYRYVFMYVVGWCVAVLTLVIIFYYVKSSSNFEAMFYQPQRKGDNVILKIIRPLTPWSR
;
A
#
# COMPACT_ATOMS: atom_id res chain seq x y z
N MET A 1 -12.52 -8.59 1.49
CA MET A 1 -13.61 -9.38 0.85
C MET A 1 -15.01 -9.05 1.38
N GLY A 2 -15.20 -8.75 2.67
CA GLY A 2 -16.53 -8.41 3.20
C GLY A 2 -17.16 -7.17 2.57
N VAL A 3 -16.41 -6.08 2.40
CA VAL A 3 -16.93 -4.80 1.89
C VAL A 3 -17.42 -4.89 0.44
N THR A 4 -16.70 -5.60 -0.44
CA THR A 4 -17.12 -5.82 -1.84
C THR A 4 -18.33 -6.73 -1.96
N GLY A 5 -18.40 -7.79 -1.15
CA GLY A 5 -19.58 -8.65 -1.08
C GLY A 5 -20.82 -7.89 -0.60
N ILE A 6 -20.68 -7.06 0.42
CA ILE A 6 -21.76 -6.20 0.94
C ILE A 6 -22.21 -5.20 -0.12
N MET A 7 -21.29 -4.53 -0.83
CA MET A 7 -21.66 -3.60 -1.91
C MET A 7 -22.38 -4.31 -3.07
N GLY A 8 -21.93 -5.50 -3.47
CA GLY A 8 -22.61 -6.31 -4.48
C GLY A 8 -24.02 -6.76 -4.06
N LEU A 9 -24.18 -7.20 -2.81
CA LEU A 9 -25.49 -7.54 -2.24
C LEU A 9 -26.42 -6.32 -2.15
N CYS A 10 -25.90 -5.16 -1.74
CA CYS A 10 -26.67 -3.92 -1.74
C CYS A 10 -27.11 -3.51 -3.15
N ALA A 11 -26.26 -3.69 -4.17
CA ALA A 11 -26.62 -3.42 -5.57
C ALA A 11 -27.74 -4.36 -6.07
N LEU A 12 -27.67 -5.65 -5.73
CA LEU A 12 -28.73 -6.63 -6.04
C LEU A 12 -30.03 -6.32 -5.31
N MET A 13 -29.95 -5.97 -4.03
CA MET A 13 -31.12 -5.58 -3.23
C MET A 13 -31.76 -4.30 -3.79
N MET A 14 -30.95 -3.31 -4.18
CA MET A 14 -31.42 -2.10 -4.85
C MET A 14 -32.12 -2.43 -6.16
N ALA A 15 -31.56 -3.29 -7.01
CA ALA A 15 -32.18 -3.71 -8.26
C ALA A 15 -33.54 -4.40 -8.05
N ARG A 16 -33.66 -5.22 -7.01
CA ARG A 16 -34.92 -5.90 -6.66
C ARG A 16 -35.95 -4.95 -6.08
N LEU A 17 -35.55 -4.04 -5.20
CA LEU A 17 -36.43 -3.01 -4.65
C LEU A 17 -36.92 -2.08 -5.76
N THR A 18 -36.05 -1.63 -6.66
CA THR A 18 -36.44 -0.75 -7.77
C THR A 18 -37.38 -1.45 -8.75
N ASN A 19 -37.17 -2.74 -9.02
CA ASN A 19 -38.09 -3.53 -9.85
C ASN A 19 -39.44 -3.80 -9.14
N MET A 20 -39.47 -3.92 -7.81
CA MET A 20 -40.75 -3.95 -7.09
C MET A 20 -41.47 -2.61 -7.22
N PHE A 21 -40.80 -1.49 -6.96
CA PHE A 21 -41.42 -0.17 -7.04
C PHE A 21 -41.81 0.26 -8.46
N SER A 22 -41.20 -0.28 -9.52
CA SER A 22 -41.60 0.01 -10.91
C SER A 22 -42.91 -0.65 -11.34
N ASN A 23 -43.45 -1.58 -10.54
CA ASN A 23 -44.67 -2.34 -10.87
C ASN A 23 -45.90 -1.89 -10.05
N TYR A 24 -45.75 -0.93 -9.13
CA TYR A 24 -46.82 -0.47 -8.25
C TYR A 24 -46.92 1.05 -8.25
N SER A 25 -48.13 1.59 -8.44
CA SER A 25 -48.35 3.04 -8.40
C SER A 25 -48.35 3.57 -6.97
N LEU A 26 -47.96 4.84 -6.79
CA LEU A 26 -47.84 5.47 -5.47
C LEU A 26 -49.18 5.55 -4.70
N SER A 27 -50.31 5.46 -5.41
CA SER A 27 -51.66 5.29 -4.85
C SER A 27 -51.80 4.04 -3.98
N ASP A 28 -51.11 2.96 -4.35
CA ASP A 28 -51.24 1.66 -3.71
C ASP A 28 -50.45 1.63 -2.39
N PHE A 29 -49.40 2.45 -2.32
CA PHE A 29 -48.59 2.66 -1.12
C PHE A 29 -49.15 3.70 -0.15
N MET A 30 -50.13 4.53 -0.54
CA MET A 30 -50.77 5.46 0.42
C MET A 30 -51.49 4.72 1.55
N SER A 31 -51.97 3.49 1.30
CA SER A 31 -52.60 2.64 2.32
C SER A 31 -51.64 2.16 3.42
N ILE A 32 -50.33 2.22 3.17
CA ILE A 32 -49.26 1.68 4.02
C ILE A 32 -48.74 2.73 5.04
N GLY A 33 -49.20 3.97 4.95
CA GLY A 33 -48.94 5.02 5.95
C GLY A 33 -47.44 5.28 6.19
N LYS A 34 -47.01 5.29 7.46
CA LYS A 34 -45.62 5.61 7.89
C LYS A 34 -44.54 4.70 7.28
N TRP A 35 -44.90 3.53 6.78
CA TRP A 35 -43.95 2.61 6.14
C TRP A 35 -43.58 3.04 4.71
N ALA A 36 -44.48 3.76 4.02
CA ALA A 36 -44.18 4.34 2.71
C ALA A 36 -43.08 5.42 2.82
N ASP A 37 -43.14 6.26 3.86
CA ASP A 37 -42.10 7.27 4.12
C ASP A 37 -40.73 6.64 4.41
N ARG A 38 -40.69 5.56 5.19
CA ARG A 38 -39.45 4.84 5.50
C ARG A 38 -38.86 4.16 4.27
N LEU A 39 -39.69 3.52 3.45
CA LEU A 39 -39.27 2.90 2.19
C LEU A 39 -38.79 3.94 1.19
N GLY A 40 -39.50 5.06 1.04
CA GLY A 40 -39.08 6.17 0.17
C GLY A 40 -37.74 6.79 0.60
N CYS A 41 -37.53 6.95 1.91
CA CYS A 41 -36.24 7.39 2.47
C CYS A 41 -35.12 6.40 2.12
N LEU A 42 -35.35 5.10 2.32
CA LEU A 42 -34.36 4.06 2.06
C LEU A 42 -34.01 3.97 0.56
N VAL A 43 -35.01 3.96 -0.31
CA VAL A 43 -34.84 3.94 -1.77
C VAL A 43 -34.06 5.17 -2.25
N LYS A 44 -34.30 6.35 -1.67
CA LYS A 44 -33.60 7.59 -2.07
C LYS A 44 -32.16 7.66 -1.56
N TRP A 45 -31.93 7.41 -0.28
CA TRP A 45 -30.66 7.69 0.39
C TRP A 45 -29.68 6.52 0.40
N LEU A 46 -30.15 5.27 0.41
CA LEU A 46 -29.27 4.10 0.39
C LEU A 46 -28.39 4.05 -0.87
N PRO A 47 -28.89 4.20 -2.11
CA PRO A 47 -28.02 4.22 -3.28
C PRO A 47 -27.10 5.43 -3.32
N TRP A 48 -27.50 6.56 -2.73
CA TRP A 48 -26.60 7.71 -2.59
C TRP A 48 -25.42 7.38 -1.65
N LEU A 49 -25.69 6.74 -0.51
CA LEU A 49 -24.66 6.29 0.43
C LEU A 49 -23.72 5.27 -0.23
N VAL A 50 -24.28 4.29 -0.96
CA VAL A 50 -23.49 3.28 -1.69
C VAL A 50 -22.60 3.95 -2.74
N ALA A 51 -23.11 4.96 -3.47
CA ALA A 51 -22.32 5.70 -4.45
C ALA A 51 -21.16 6.47 -3.80
N VAL A 52 -21.38 7.10 -2.64
CA VAL A 52 -20.31 7.76 -1.88
C VAL A 52 -19.24 6.75 -1.43
N CYS A 53 -19.65 5.60 -0.90
CA CYS A 53 -18.73 4.52 -0.54
C CYS A 53 -17.94 4.02 -1.76
N ALA A 54 -18.58 3.86 -2.92
CA ALA A 54 -17.93 3.44 -4.15
C ALA A 54 -16.88 4.47 -4.62
N ILE A 55 -17.17 5.77 -4.56
CA ILE A 55 -16.20 6.83 -4.88
C ILE A 55 -15.01 6.78 -3.93
N GLY A 56 -15.26 6.70 -2.62
CA GLY A 56 -14.18 6.59 -1.63
C GLY A 56 -13.30 5.36 -1.90
N TRP A 57 -13.93 4.25 -2.27
CA TRP A 57 -13.22 3.02 -2.62
C TRP A 57 -12.35 3.17 -3.89
N ILE A 58 -12.85 3.84 -4.93
CA ILE A 58 -12.09 4.16 -6.15
C ILE A 58 -10.88 5.03 -5.81
N VAL A 59 -11.06 6.07 -4.97
CA VAL A 59 -9.98 6.96 -4.55
C VAL A 59 -8.89 6.20 -3.79
N ILE A 60 -9.27 5.35 -2.83
CA ILE A 60 -8.31 4.53 -2.07
C ILE A 60 -7.50 3.63 -3.02
N ASN A 61 -8.15 3.01 -4.01
CA ASN A 61 -7.45 2.19 -4.99
C ASN A 61 -6.49 3.02 -5.84
N ALA A 62 -6.90 4.20 -6.31
CA ALA A 62 -6.04 5.09 -7.08
C ALA A 62 -4.80 5.53 -6.28
N VAL A 63 -4.97 5.85 -5.00
CA VAL A 63 -3.85 6.20 -4.10
C VAL A 63 -2.92 5.00 -3.91
N ASN A 64 -3.44 3.81 -3.65
CA ASN A 64 -2.63 2.61 -3.44
C ASN A 64 -1.80 2.24 -4.68
N ILE A 65 -2.39 2.30 -5.87
CA ILE A 65 -1.67 2.06 -7.14
C ILE A 65 -0.57 3.11 -7.32
N SER A 66 -0.93 4.38 -7.18
CA SER A 66 0.02 5.48 -7.36
C SER A 66 1.20 5.35 -6.40
N TRP A 67 0.94 4.98 -5.15
CA TRP A 67 1.99 4.85 -4.15
C TRP A 67 2.97 3.71 -4.47
N ILE A 68 2.48 2.54 -4.88
CA ILE A 68 3.34 1.40 -5.24
C ILE A 68 4.20 1.68 -6.47
N LEU A 69 3.68 2.48 -7.42
CA LEU A 69 4.39 2.82 -8.65
C LEU A 69 5.37 3.99 -8.50
N ILE A 70 5.04 4.98 -7.67
CA ILE A 70 5.90 6.17 -7.46
C ILE A 70 7.10 5.84 -6.57
N ASP A 71 6.91 5.02 -5.54
CA ASP A 71 7.97 4.66 -4.59
C ASP A 71 8.08 3.15 -4.41
N PRO A 72 8.58 2.41 -5.41
CA PRO A 72 8.76 0.96 -5.31
C PRO A 72 9.81 0.58 -4.25
N LYS A 73 10.70 1.50 -3.90
CA LYS A 73 11.82 1.28 -2.96
C LYS A 73 11.31 1.04 -1.54
N SER A 74 10.26 1.73 -1.10
CA SER A 74 9.65 1.49 0.22
C SER A 74 8.96 0.14 0.36
N TRP A 75 8.59 -0.51 -0.76
CA TRP A 75 7.88 -1.78 -0.79
C TRP A 75 8.78 -3.00 -1.04
N CYS A 76 10.09 -2.86 -0.77
CA CYS A 76 11.07 -3.93 -1.01
C CYS A 76 11.02 -4.44 -2.46
N ALA A 77 10.96 -3.56 -3.46
CA ALA A 77 10.82 -4.00 -4.85
C ALA A 77 11.91 -4.99 -5.27
N ARG A 78 13.16 -4.78 -4.88
CA ARG A 78 14.29 -5.63 -5.28
C ARG A 78 14.40 -6.92 -4.45
N ARG A 79 14.79 -8.03 -5.10
CA ARG A 79 15.09 -9.31 -4.44
C ARG A 79 16.57 -9.41 -4.06
N TRP A 80 16.87 -9.24 -2.78
CA TRP A 80 18.22 -9.37 -2.22
C TRP A 80 18.69 -10.83 -2.15
N ALA A 81 19.94 -11.09 -2.51
CA ALA A 81 20.62 -12.35 -2.20
C ALA A 81 21.02 -12.39 -0.71
N ASP A 82 21.46 -13.53 -0.18
CA ASP A 82 21.78 -13.70 1.25
C ASP A 82 22.76 -12.65 1.80
N LYS A 83 23.77 -12.29 1.01
CA LYS A 83 24.73 -11.21 1.31
C LYS A 83 24.03 -9.84 1.40
N GLY A 84 23.15 -9.52 0.46
CA GLY A 84 22.35 -8.29 0.47
C GLY A 84 21.38 -8.23 1.65
N ILE A 85 20.75 -9.36 2.02
CA ILE A 85 19.88 -9.46 3.20
C ILE A 85 20.67 -9.12 4.46
N ALA A 86 21.90 -9.60 4.59
CA ALA A 86 22.75 -9.27 5.74
C ALA A 86 23.04 -7.76 5.84
N ALA A 87 23.27 -7.07 4.72
CA ALA A 87 23.44 -5.61 4.70
C ALA A 87 22.17 -4.89 5.17
N VAL A 88 21.01 -5.29 4.66
CA VAL A 88 19.69 -4.74 5.05
C VAL A 88 19.47 -4.93 6.55
N VAL A 89 19.76 -6.12 7.09
CA VAL A 89 19.60 -6.43 8.51
C VAL A 89 20.52 -5.56 9.36
N ASN A 90 21.80 -5.44 9.00
CA ASN A 90 22.76 -4.61 9.72
C ASN A 90 22.35 -3.12 9.69
N CYS A 91 21.89 -2.61 8.54
CA CYS A 91 21.34 -1.26 8.42
C CYS A 91 20.14 -1.03 9.36
N ARG A 92 19.19 -1.97 9.40
CA ARG A 92 18.02 -1.86 10.29
C ARG A 92 18.43 -1.94 11.76
N THR A 93 19.36 -2.81 12.12
CA THR A 93 19.88 -2.90 13.49
C THR A 93 20.56 -1.59 13.92
N TRP A 94 21.29 -0.94 13.02
CA TRP A 94 21.88 0.37 13.26
C TRP A 94 20.83 1.45 13.51
N TYR A 95 19.93 1.69 12.55
CA TYR A 95 18.96 2.79 12.65
C TYR A 95 17.81 2.56 13.63
N ARG A 96 17.59 1.33 14.10
CA ARG A 96 16.71 1.06 15.26
C ARG A 96 17.38 1.40 16.60
N GLY A 97 18.71 1.60 16.60
CA GLY A 97 19.49 1.74 17.82
C GLY A 97 19.49 0.46 18.65
N ASP A 98 19.46 -0.70 17.99
CA ASP A 98 19.53 -2.03 18.62
C ASP A 98 20.97 -2.59 18.57
N ALA A 99 21.88 -1.88 17.91
CA ALA A 99 23.27 -2.29 17.82
C ALA A 99 24.01 -2.04 19.15
N PRO A 100 24.77 -3.01 19.69
CA PRO A 100 25.36 -2.93 21.03
C PRO A 100 26.46 -1.88 21.19
N CYS A 101 26.98 -1.31 20.08
CA CYS A 101 27.99 -0.25 20.14
C CYS A 101 27.41 1.17 20.17
N ILE A 102 26.08 1.31 20.13
CA ILE A 102 25.40 2.61 20.15
C ILE A 102 25.10 2.98 21.60
N GLU A 103 25.55 4.16 22.01
CA GLU A 103 25.26 4.68 23.34
C GLU A 103 23.85 5.29 23.42
N PRO A 104 23.20 5.32 24.60
CA PRO A 104 21.84 5.86 24.74
C PRO A 104 21.68 7.30 24.24
N GLN A 105 22.72 8.14 24.41
CA GLN A 105 22.74 9.53 23.94
C GLN A 105 22.84 9.64 22.40
N GLU A 106 23.50 8.68 21.76
CA GLU A 106 23.62 8.64 20.30
C GLU A 106 22.31 8.18 19.68
N LYS A 107 21.63 7.22 20.33
CA LYS A 107 20.31 6.73 19.89
C LYS A 107 19.27 7.85 19.78
N THR A 108 19.29 8.82 20.69
CA THR A 108 18.37 9.98 20.62
C THR A 108 18.69 10.93 19.48
N ASN A 109 19.95 10.97 19.02
CA ASN A 109 20.40 11.85 17.95
C ASN A 109 20.35 11.19 16.55
N MET A 110 20.04 9.88 16.47
CA MET A 110 19.90 9.19 15.20
C MET A 110 18.52 9.41 14.58
N ALA A 111 18.51 9.92 13.35
CA ALA A 111 17.30 9.92 12.52
C ALA A 111 16.88 8.48 12.18
N ASN A 112 15.60 8.16 12.35
CA ASN A 112 15.07 6.86 11.96
C ASN A 112 15.03 6.74 10.43
N LYS A 113 16.00 6.01 9.87
CA LYS A 113 16.11 5.73 8.42
C LYS A 113 15.84 4.26 8.07
N VAL A 114 15.09 3.55 8.91
CA VAL A 114 14.81 2.11 8.73
C VAL A 114 14.13 1.80 7.39
N ALA A 115 13.28 2.70 6.89
CA ALA A 115 12.61 2.53 5.59
C ALA A 115 13.61 2.58 4.41
N SER A 116 14.66 3.39 4.51
CA SER A 116 15.70 3.53 3.49
C SER A 116 16.66 2.34 3.41
N CYS A 117 16.70 1.48 4.43
CA CYS A 117 17.55 0.28 4.43
C CYS A 117 17.18 -0.76 3.37
N ASN A 118 16.04 -0.60 2.68
CA ASN A 118 15.67 -1.46 1.55
C ASN A 118 16.19 -0.94 0.21
N ASP A 119 16.73 0.27 0.17
CA ASP A 119 17.26 0.90 -1.04
C ASP A 119 18.74 0.55 -1.21
N GLY A 120 19.10 -0.02 -2.36
CA GLY A 120 20.47 -0.43 -2.66
C GLY A 120 21.43 0.75 -2.70
N ASP A 121 20.99 1.85 -3.32
CA ASP A 121 21.79 3.06 -3.45
C ASP A 121 22.09 3.66 -2.07
N PHE A 122 21.13 3.54 -1.14
CA PHE A 122 21.31 3.96 0.25
C PHE A 122 22.28 3.04 1.02
N LEU A 123 22.19 1.72 0.81
CA LEU A 123 23.10 0.76 1.44
C LEU A 123 24.54 0.94 0.95
N GLU A 124 24.73 1.24 -0.34
CA GLU A 124 26.01 1.53 -0.97
C GLU A 124 26.59 2.85 -0.46
N ALA A 125 25.80 3.93 -0.51
CA ALA A 125 26.24 5.26 -0.06
C ALA A 125 26.62 5.32 1.43
N ASN A 126 26.06 4.45 2.26
CA ASN A 126 26.38 4.35 3.68
C ASN A 126 27.27 3.13 4.01
N HIS A 127 27.87 2.50 3.00
CA HIS A 127 28.88 1.45 3.15
C HIS A 127 28.43 0.18 3.92
N PHE A 128 27.12 -0.12 3.95
CA PHE A 128 26.60 -1.30 4.65
C PHE A 128 27.01 -2.61 3.97
N PHE A 129 27.27 -2.60 2.66
CA PHE A 129 27.71 -3.79 1.92
C PHE A 129 29.09 -4.31 2.37
N LEU A 130 29.96 -3.45 2.90
CA LEU A 130 31.28 -3.86 3.41
C LEU A 130 31.20 -4.82 4.61
N PHE A 131 30.10 -4.73 5.36
CA PHE A 131 29.85 -5.50 6.57
C PHE A 131 28.89 -6.66 6.32
N THR A 132 28.95 -7.23 5.12
CA THR A 132 28.26 -8.46 4.76
C THR A 132 29.19 -9.66 4.93
N PRO A 133 28.66 -10.86 5.25
CA PRO A 133 29.48 -12.04 5.46
C PRO A 133 30.10 -12.55 4.17
N LYS A 134 31.32 -13.07 4.27
CA LYS A 134 31.88 -13.98 3.26
C LYS A 134 31.15 -15.32 3.30
N ASP A 135 31.27 -16.10 2.23
CA ASP A 135 30.46 -17.31 2.03
C ASP A 135 30.58 -18.30 3.19
N GLY A 136 29.46 -18.56 3.87
CA GLY A 136 29.38 -19.47 5.03
C GLY A 136 29.78 -18.86 6.38
N GLU A 137 30.18 -17.59 6.43
CA GLU A 137 30.66 -16.93 7.64
C GLU A 137 29.61 -16.01 8.28
N LYS A 138 29.91 -15.49 9.48
CA LYS A 138 29.01 -14.61 10.24
C LYS A 138 29.62 -13.22 10.40
N CYS A 139 29.06 -12.23 9.71
CA CYS A 139 29.37 -10.81 9.90
C CYS A 139 28.07 -10.06 10.21
N SER A 140 27.94 -9.53 11.43
CA SER A 140 26.74 -8.82 11.87
C SER A 140 27.06 -7.70 12.86
N PHE A 141 26.27 -6.65 12.83
CA PHE A 141 26.34 -5.55 13.80
C PHE A 141 25.93 -5.95 15.22
N LYS A 142 25.39 -7.16 15.42
CA LYS A 142 25.22 -7.72 16.77
C LYS A 142 26.55 -8.03 17.46
N THR A 143 27.63 -8.21 16.70
CA THR A 143 28.98 -8.37 17.22
C THR A 143 29.58 -7.00 17.51
N ILE A 144 30.01 -6.76 18.76
CA ILE A 144 30.37 -5.42 19.23
C ILE A 144 31.58 -4.85 18.49
N GLU A 145 32.55 -5.69 18.13
CA GLU A 145 33.77 -5.30 17.40
C GLU A 145 33.44 -4.82 15.98
N ILE A 146 32.55 -5.52 15.29
CA ILE A 146 32.08 -5.17 13.94
C ILE A 146 31.30 -3.86 13.97
N CYS A 147 30.39 -3.74 14.93
CA CYS A 147 29.60 -2.53 15.15
C CYS A 147 30.51 -1.31 15.44
N ARG A 148 31.51 -1.46 16.32
CA ARG A 148 32.47 -0.40 16.63
C ARG A 148 33.30 0.00 15.43
N ALA A 149 33.75 -0.96 14.62
CA ALA A 149 34.50 -0.66 13.41
C ALA A 149 33.67 0.16 12.40
N PHE A 150 32.40 -0.20 12.19
CA PHE A 150 31.49 0.60 11.36
C PHE A 150 31.31 2.02 11.92
N LYS A 151 30.98 2.12 13.22
CA LYS A 151 30.81 3.40 13.91
C LYS A 151 32.03 4.30 13.76
N GLN A 152 33.23 3.75 13.97
CA GLN A 152 34.48 4.52 14.02
C GLN A 152 34.88 5.11 12.66
N LYS A 153 34.62 4.41 11.54
CA LYS A 153 35.05 4.83 10.21
C LYS A 153 33.98 5.56 9.41
N TYR A 154 32.74 5.06 9.44
CA TYR A 154 31.70 5.45 8.48
C TYR A 154 30.59 6.32 9.05
N THR A 155 30.67 6.70 10.33
CA THR A 155 29.63 7.49 10.99
C THR A 155 30.20 8.75 11.62
N SER A 156 29.35 9.75 11.82
CA SER A 156 29.70 11.00 12.49
C SER A 156 30.06 10.83 13.97
N PHE A 157 29.79 9.66 14.55
CA PHE A 157 30.17 9.32 15.92
C PHE A 157 31.60 8.78 16.03
N GLY A 158 32.25 8.53 14.90
CA GLY A 158 33.61 8.01 14.81
C GLY A 158 34.66 9.09 14.57
N ASN A 159 35.92 8.71 14.74
CA ASN A 159 37.08 9.57 14.49
C ASN A 159 37.73 9.34 13.10
N GLY A 160 37.08 8.59 12.21
CA GLY A 160 37.63 8.24 10.89
C GLY A 160 38.80 7.26 10.96
N GLY A 161 38.83 6.40 11.98
CA GLY A 161 39.92 5.43 12.15
C GLY A 161 39.93 4.36 11.06
N ASP A 162 41.12 3.96 10.63
CA ASP A 162 41.27 2.89 9.66
C ASP A 162 40.81 1.54 10.24
N ILE A 163 40.13 0.77 9.40
CA ILE A 163 39.65 -0.58 9.73
C ILE A 163 40.66 -1.60 9.23
N ASN A 164 41.19 -2.42 10.15
CA ASN A 164 41.98 -3.58 9.80
C ASN A 164 41.05 -4.79 9.53
N TRP A 165 40.74 -5.00 8.25
CA TRP A 165 39.90 -6.12 7.78
C TRP A 165 40.54 -7.50 7.98
N GLY A 166 41.84 -7.60 8.26
CA GLY A 166 42.52 -8.87 8.49
C GLY A 166 42.41 -9.40 9.92
N LYS A 167 41.73 -8.69 10.82
CA LYS A 167 41.61 -9.03 12.24
C LYS A 167 40.27 -9.70 12.52
N GLU A 168 40.26 -10.80 13.28
CA GLU A 168 39.01 -11.39 13.77
C GLU A 168 38.24 -10.40 14.67
N PRO A 169 36.91 -10.21 14.50
CA PRO A 169 35.98 -10.92 13.62
C PRO A 169 35.68 -10.25 12.27
N LEU A 170 36.45 -9.23 11.86
CA LEU A 170 36.25 -8.50 10.60
C LEU A 170 36.78 -9.22 9.36
N ASP A 171 37.72 -10.14 9.55
CA ASP A 171 38.20 -11.07 8.52
C ASP A 171 37.06 -11.82 7.82
N LYS A 172 35.97 -12.06 8.57
CA LYS A 172 34.75 -12.72 8.14
C LYS A 172 33.77 -11.85 7.34
N CYS A 173 34.05 -10.56 7.25
CA CYS A 173 33.27 -9.61 6.47
C CYS A 173 33.91 -9.43 5.07
N LEU A 174 33.09 -9.11 4.06
CA LEU A 174 33.55 -8.85 2.70
C LEU A 174 34.56 -7.70 2.62
N GLY A 175 34.41 -6.67 3.46
CA GLY A 175 35.35 -5.55 3.53
C GLY A 175 35.51 -4.86 2.18
N THR A 176 36.75 -4.54 1.82
CA THR A 176 37.09 -3.80 0.58
C THR A 176 36.70 -4.54 -0.70
N GLU A 177 36.48 -5.85 -0.67
CA GLU A 177 36.00 -6.59 -1.84
C GLU A 177 34.61 -6.10 -2.28
N ALA A 178 33.74 -5.76 -1.31
CA ALA A 178 32.41 -5.22 -1.59
C ALA A 178 32.43 -3.79 -2.16
N GLU A 179 33.52 -3.04 -2.00
CA GLU A 179 33.68 -1.68 -2.52
C GLU A 179 33.77 -1.67 -4.06
N THR A 180 34.25 -2.78 -4.64
CA THR A 180 34.33 -2.97 -6.10
C THR A 180 33.07 -3.58 -6.71
N LEU A 181 32.20 -4.13 -5.86
CA LEU A 181 30.97 -4.81 -6.24
C LEU A 181 29.81 -3.83 -6.03
N GLY A 182 29.34 -3.17 -7.09
CA GLY A 182 28.16 -2.29 -7.01
C GLY A 182 26.93 -3.01 -6.46
N ALA A 183 25.92 -2.27 -6.01
CA ALA A 183 24.73 -2.80 -5.31
C ALA A 183 24.02 -3.95 -6.03
N ASP A 184 24.06 -3.99 -7.37
CA ASP A 184 23.42 -5.03 -8.19
C ASP A 184 24.00 -6.42 -7.98
N ASN A 185 25.27 -6.54 -7.57
CA ASN A 185 25.90 -7.83 -7.26
C ASN A 185 25.35 -8.49 -5.99
N PHE A 186 24.62 -7.72 -5.17
CA PHE A 186 23.97 -8.22 -3.95
C PHE A 186 22.51 -8.62 -4.19
N LEU A 187 22.02 -8.54 -5.43
CA LEU A 187 20.70 -8.99 -5.85
C LEU A 187 20.77 -10.44 -6.35
N VAL A 188 19.66 -11.18 -6.21
CA VAL A 188 19.55 -12.52 -6.82
C VAL A 188 19.61 -12.40 -8.35
N THR A 189 18.83 -11.46 -8.89
CA THR A 189 18.86 -11.01 -10.28
C THR A 189 18.37 -9.57 -10.31
N THR A 190 18.80 -8.78 -11.29
CA THR A 190 18.40 -7.36 -11.45
C THR A 190 16.93 -7.21 -11.86
N ASP A 191 16.38 -8.22 -12.51
CA ASP A 191 15.03 -8.17 -13.11
C ASP A 191 13.95 -8.78 -12.21
N GLU A 192 14.32 -9.45 -11.11
CA GLU A 192 13.35 -10.05 -10.21
C GLU A 192 12.94 -9.12 -9.06
N ASN A 193 11.64 -8.88 -8.99
CA ASN A 193 11.03 -8.26 -7.83
C ASN A 193 10.92 -9.25 -6.66
N SER A 194 10.95 -8.73 -5.43
CA SER A 194 10.72 -9.56 -4.24
C SER A 194 9.31 -10.17 -4.23
N ASP A 195 9.18 -11.33 -3.57
CA ASP A 195 7.89 -12.01 -3.42
C ASP A 195 6.86 -11.14 -2.68
N LEU A 196 7.32 -10.34 -1.71
CA LEU A 196 6.47 -9.40 -0.99
C LEU A 196 5.92 -8.32 -1.93
N TYR A 197 6.79 -7.71 -2.75
CA TYR A 197 6.37 -6.70 -3.73
C TYR A 197 5.39 -7.29 -4.75
N ARG A 198 5.68 -8.48 -5.28
CA ARG A 198 4.80 -9.21 -6.19
C ARG A 198 3.44 -9.49 -5.55
N TYR A 199 3.42 -9.94 -4.29
CA TYR A 199 2.18 -10.20 -3.56
C TYR A 199 1.34 -8.94 -3.35
N VAL A 200 1.97 -7.84 -2.91
CA VAL A 200 1.29 -6.55 -2.70
C VAL A 200 0.75 -6.00 -4.04
N PHE A 201 1.54 -6.13 -5.10
CA PHE A 201 1.11 -5.72 -6.44
C PHE A 201 -0.08 -6.56 -6.94
N MET A 202 -0.01 -7.89 -6.82
CA MET A 202 -1.14 -8.78 -7.15
C MET A 202 -2.39 -8.45 -6.34
N TYR A 203 -2.23 -8.15 -5.05
CA TYR A 203 -3.33 -7.75 -4.19
C TYR A 203 -4.01 -6.47 -4.70
N VAL A 204 -3.23 -5.44 -5.04
CA VAL A 204 -3.77 -4.18 -5.59
C VAL A 204 -4.42 -4.38 -6.96
N VAL A 205 -3.80 -5.15 -7.86
CA VAL A 205 -4.40 -5.50 -9.15
C VAL A 205 -5.72 -6.25 -8.97
N GLY A 206 -5.77 -7.23 -8.07
CA GLY A 206 -7.00 -7.97 -7.76
C GLY A 206 -8.12 -7.05 -7.26
N TRP A 207 -7.79 -6.05 -6.44
CA TRP A 207 -8.75 -5.04 -6.02
C TRP A 207 -9.25 -4.16 -7.17
N CYS A 208 -8.37 -3.76 -8.10
CA CYS A 208 -8.77 -3.00 -9.27
C CYS A 208 -9.76 -3.77 -10.13
N VAL A 209 -9.50 -5.06 -10.37
CA VAL A 209 -10.40 -5.95 -11.13
C VAL A 209 -11.75 -6.08 -10.43
N ALA A 210 -11.77 -6.26 -9.11
CA ALA A 210 -13.01 -6.35 -8.34
C ALA A 210 -13.84 -5.06 -8.44
N VAL A 211 -13.20 -3.89 -8.32
CA VAL A 211 -13.87 -2.59 -8.46
C VAL A 211 -14.43 -2.39 -9.85
N LEU A 212 -13.62 -2.67 -10.88
CA LEU A 212 -14.03 -2.56 -12.27
C LEU A 212 -15.24 -3.46 -12.56
N THR A 213 -15.20 -4.70 -12.08
CA THR A 213 -16.31 -5.66 -12.23
C THR A 213 -17.59 -5.15 -11.56
N LEU A 214 -17.50 -4.61 -10.34
CA LEU A 214 -18.65 -4.02 -9.64
C LEU A 214 -19.22 -2.81 -10.37
N VAL A 215 -18.37 -1.94 -10.92
CA VAL A 215 -18.79 -0.78 -11.70
C VAL A 215 -19.52 -1.24 -12.98
N ILE A 216 -18.99 -2.23 -13.70
CA ILE A 216 -19.62 -2.80 -14.89
C ILE A 216 -20.99 -3.39 -14.54
N ILE A 217 -21.07 -4.20 -13.47
CA ILE A 217 -22.34 -4.78 -13.00
C ILE A 217 -23.33 -3.68 -12.64
N PHE A 218 -22.88 -2.64 -11.94
CA PHE A 218 -23.73 -1.50 -11.59
C PHE A 218 -24.29 -0.80 -12.83
N TYR A 219 -23.46 -0.50 -13.83
CA TYR A 219 -23.91 0.11 -15.07
C TYR A 219 -24.86 -0.79 -15.87
N TYR A 220 -24.60 -2.10 -15.88
CA TYR A 220 -25.49 -3.09 -16.50
C TYR A 220 -26.87 -3.11 -15.83
N VAL A 221 -26.92 -3.17 -14.49
CA VAL A 221 -28.17 -3.10 -13.72
C VAL A 221 -28.90 -1.78 -13.97
N LYS A 222 -28.16 -0.67 -13.95
CA LYS A 222 -28.69 0.67 -14.22
C LYS A 222 -29.30 0.80 -15.61
N SER A 223 -28.67 0.22 -16.64
CA SER A 223 -29.17 0.25 -18.02
C SER A 223 -30.34 -0.71 -18.26
N SER A 224 -30.35 -1.86 -17.60
CA SER A 224 -31.38 -2.89 -17.79
C SER A 224 -32.66 -2.62 -16.99
N SER A 225 -32.56 -1.84 -15.91
CA SER A 225 -33.70 -1.46 -15.08
C SER A 225 -34.46 -0.27 -15.66
N ASN A 226 -35.78 -0.39 -15.77
CA ASN A 226 -36.68 0.70 -16.09
C ASN A 226 -37.02 1.46 -14.81
N PHE A 227 -36.56 2.71 -14.71
CA PHE A 227 -36.85 3.59 -13.58
C PHE A 227 -38.07 4.45 -13.90
N GLU A 228 -39.08 4.43 -13.04
CA GLU A 228 -40.18 5.40 -13.10
C GLU A 228 -39.66 6.81 -12.77
N ALA A 229 -40.22 7.81 -13.45
CA ALA A 229 -39.85 9.22 -13.34
C ALA A 229 -39.97 9.81 -11.92
N MET A 230 -40.64 9.11 -11.01
CA MET A 230 -40.92 9.56 -9.65
C MET A 230 -39.69 9.59 -8.73
N PHE A 231 -38.66 8.81 -9.05
CA PHE A 231 -37.38 8.82 -8.34
C PHE A 231 -36.27 9.53 -9.12
N TYR A 232 -36.58 10.09 -10.28
CA TYR A 232 -35.62 10.84 -11.09
C TYR A 232 -35.20 12.11 -10.36
N GLN A 233 -33.89 12.32 -10.26
CA GLN A 233 -33.35 13.56 -9.69
C GLN A 233 -33.11 14.58 -10.82
N PRO A 234 -33.93 15.64 -10.95
CA PRO A 234 -33.81 16.59 -12.04
C PRO A 234 -32.48 17.33 -12.02
N GLN A 235 -31.84 17.44 -13.18
CA GLN A 235 -30.58 18.16 -13.34
C GLN A 235 -30.83 19.68 -13.38
N ARG A 236 -30.31 20.44 -12.40
CA ARG A 236 -30.33 21.91 -12.41
C ARG A 236 -28.91 22.46 -12.52
N LYS A 237 -28.74 23.55 -13.28
CA LYS A 237 -27.42 24.17 -13.50
C LYS A 237 -26.74 24.61 -12.18
N GLY A 238 -27.52 25.02 -11.18
CA GLY A 238 -27.07 25.44 -9.85
C GLY A 238 -26.86 24.34 -8.81
N ASP A 239 -26.92 23.05 -9.19
CA ASP A 239 -26.72 21.96 -8.23
C ASP A 239 -25.27 21.91 -7.70
N ASN A 240 -25.13 21.55 -6.42
CA ASN A 240 -23.85 21.35 -5.75
C ASN A 240 -22.94 20.38 -6.54
N VAL A 241 -21.63 20.70 -6.60
CA VAL A 241 -20.62 19.91 -7.32
C VAL A 241 -20.59 18.45 -6.87
N ILE A 242 -20.76 18.21 -5.57
CA ILE A 242 -20.82 16.86 -4.98
C ILE A 242 -21.97 16.04 -5.59
N LEU A 243 -23.14 16.65 -5.79
CA LEU A 243 -24.29 15.97 -6.41
C LEU A 243 -24.03 15.65 -7.89
N LYS A 244 -23.29 16.51 -8.59
CA LYS A 244 -22.90 16.28 -9.99
C LYS A 244 -21.93 15.10 -10.13
N ILE A 245 -20.98 14.93 -9.20
CA ILE A 245 -20.01 13.84 -9.20
C ILE A 245 -20.66 12.50 -8.80
N ILE A 246 -21.60 12.51 -7.86
CA ILE A 246 -22.24 11.29 -7.36
C ILE A 246 -23.32 10.76 -8.32
N ARG A 247 -24.01 11.65 -9.05
CA ARG A 247 -25.12 11.30 -9.95
C ARG A 247 -24.86 10.12 -10.89
N PRO A 248 -23.74 10.05 -11.64
CA PRO A 248 -23.48 8.94 -12.56
C PRO A 248 -23.50 7.57 -11.87
N LEU A 249 -23.12 7.55 -10.59
CA LEU A 249 -23.07 6.37 -9.72
C LEU A 249 -24.35 6.14 -8.92
N THR A 250 -25.42 6.90 -9.19
CA THR A 250 -26.76 6.61 -8.66
C THR A 250 -27.68 6.09 -9.78
N PRO A 251 -28.66 5.24 -9.43
CA PRO A 251 -29.66 4.75 -10.38
C PRO A 251 -30.64 5.84 -10.85
N TRP A 252 -30.66 6.98 -10.16
CA TRP A 252 -31.65 8.06 -10.31
C TRP A 252 -31.31 9.12 -11.36
N SER A 253 -30.16 8.99 -12.02
CA SER A 253 -29.80 9.83 -13.16
C SER A 253 -29.61 8.94 -14.39
N ARG A 254 -30.44 9.15 -15.41
CA ARG A 254 -30.13 8.74 -16.78
C ARG A 254 -29.44 9.89 -17.48
#